data_AF-A0A1A8YNE2-F1
#
_entry.id   AF-A0A1A8YNE2-F1
#
_cell.length_a   1.000
_cell.length_b   1.000
_cell.length_c   1.000
_cell.angle_alpha   90.00
_cell.angle_beta   90.00
_cell.angle_gamma   90.00
#
_symmetry.space_group_name_H-M   'P 1'
#
loop_
_entity.id
_entity.type
_entity.pdbx_description
1 polymer ?
#
loop_
_entity_poly.entity_id
_entity_poly.type
_entity_poly.pdbx_seq_one_letter_code
_entity_poly.pdbx_strand_id
1 'polypeptide(L)'
;MVKHKDYKKSDLIRILSSNVSKERNKAVKLLKKFEPLPRKHLDTKFDAKNAVVHKYSALKAYMCWRCDKVKQTNVKVHWDTPEGMKIICTSCHNNLLTMKEVEKVRKENSTNNEILKNLNKI
;
A
#
# COMPACT_ATOMS: atom_id res chain seq x y z
N MET A 1 -7.50 -25.71 -29.96
CA MET A 1 -6.86 -25.54 -28.63
C MET A 1 -6.32 -24.13 -28.49
N VAL A 2 -6.96 -23.28 -27.69
CA VAL A 2 -6.44 -21.92 -27.43
C VAL A 2 -5.28 -22.05 -26.46
N LYS A 3 -4.04 -21.81 -26.93
CA LYS A 3 -2.85 -21.79 -26.07
C LYS A 3 -3.09 -20.78 -24.95
N HIS A 4 -3.28 -21.26 -23.72
CA HIS A 4 -3.23 -20.41 -22.54
C HIS A 4 -1.81 -19.82 -22.51
N LYS A 5 -1.65 -18.58 -22.97
CA LYS A 5 -0.45 -17.81 -22.66
C LYS A 5 -0.43 -17.71 -21.13
N ASP A 6 0.54 -18.37 -20.50
CA ASP A 6 0.90 -18.08 -19.12
C ASP A 6 1.40 -16.65 -19.08
N TYR A 7 0.49 -15.71 -18.85
CA TYR A 7 0.82 -14.30 -18.78
C TYR A 7 1.76 -14.09 -17.59
N LYS A 8 2.93 -13.50 -17.81
CA LYS A 8 3.78 -13.06 -16.70
C LYS A 8 3.08 -11.94 -15.95
N LYS A 9 3.25 -11.90 -14.62
CA LYS A 9 2.68 -10.85 -13.76
C LYS A 9 3.04 -9.45 -14.28
N SER A 10 4.29 -9.24 -14.70
CA SER A 10 4.79 -7.99 -15.28
C SER A 10 3.99 -7.51 -16.50
N ASP A 11 3.61 -8.42 -17.39
CA ASP A 11 2.89 -8.09 -18.62
C ASP A 11 1.48 -7.62 -18.30
N LEU A 12 0.82 -8.30 -17.35
CA LEU A 12 -0.50 -7.91 -16.88
C LEU A 12 -0.50 -6.55 -16.18
N ILE A 13 0.58 -6.24 -15.44
CA ILE A 13 0.75 -4.93 -14.79
C ILE A 13 0.83 -3.82 -15.85
N ARG A 14 1.59 -4.04 -16.93
CA ARG A 14 1.68 -3.09 -18.05
C ARG A 14 0.33 -2.85 -18.73
N ILE A 15 -0.52 -3.89 -18.81
CA ILE A 15 -1.88 -3.77 -19.38
C ILE A 15 -2.80 -2.90 -18.50
N LEU A 16 -2.52 -2.72 -17.21
CA LEU A 16 -3.36 -1.88 -16.34
C LEU A 16 -3.44 -0.42 -16.77
N SER A 17 -2.42 0.09 -17.47
CA SER A 17 -2.42 1.43 -18.07
C SER A 17 -3.06 1.49 -19.46
N SER A 18 -3.58 0.38 -19.99
CA SER A 18 -4.29 0.37 -21.27
C SER A 18 -5.60 1.18 -21.19
N ASN A 19 -5.85 1.96 -22.23
CA ASN A 19 -7.12 2.68 -22.43
C ASN A 19 -8.26 1.71 -22.80
N VAL A 20 -7.95 0.48 -23.22
CA VAL A 20 -8.94 -0.53 -23.59
C VAL A 20 -9.49 -1.21 -22.34
N SER A 21 -10.72 -0.84 -21.96
CA SER A 21 -11.38 -1.34 -20.74
C SER A 21 -11.51 -2.87 -20.70
N LYS A 22 -11.75 -3.52 -21.85
CA LYS A 22 -11.85 -4.99 -21.95
C LYS A 22 -10.54 -5.69 -21.55
N GLU A 23 -9.41 -5.19 -22.02
CA GLU A 23 -8.07 -5.72 -21.71
C GLU A 23 -7.70 -5.47 -20.26
N ARG A 24 -7.92 -4.25 -19.77
CA ARG A 24 -7.67 -3.87 -18.39
C ARG A 24 -8.46 -4.76 -17.42
N ASN A 25 -9.73 -5.01 -17.69
CA ASN A 25 -10.57 -5.88 -16.85
C ASN A 25 -10.12 -7.34 -16.89
N LYS A 26 -9.68 -7.86 -18.05
CA LYS A 26 -9.07 -9.20 -18.15
C LYS A 26 -7.79 -9.29 -17.32
N ALA A 27 -6.91 -8.29 -17.43
CA ALA A 27 -5.67 -8.24 -16.66
C ALA A 27 -5.93 -8.22 -15.14
N VAL A 28 -6.92 -7.44 -14.68
CA VAL A 28 -7.31 -7.44 -13.26
C VAL A 28 -7.78 -8.82 -12.78
N LYS A 29 -8.61 -9.51 -13.56
CA LYS A 29 -9.08 -10.87 -13.20
C LYS A 29 -7.91 -11.86 -13.12
N LEU A 30 -6.94 -11.78 -14.02
CA LEU A 30 -5.77 -12.64 -14.01
C LEU A 30 -4.82 -12.29 -12.85
N LEU A 31 -4.57 -11.01 -12.58
CA LEU A 31 -3.72 -10.55 -11.48
C LEU A 31 -4.25 -10.96 -10.10
N LYS A 32 -5.57 -11.09 -9.92
CA LYS A 32 -6.17 -11.60 -8.69
C LYS A 32 -5.83 -13.07 -8.39
N LYS A 33 -5.40 -13.84 -9.38
CA LYS A 33 -5.00 -15.25 -9.23
C LYS A 33 -3.55 -15.42 -8.77
N PHE A 34 -2.73 -14.37 -8.86
CA PHE A 34 -1.35 -14.45 -8.41
C PHE A 34 -1.30 -14.33 -6.90
N GLU A 35 -0.46 -15.15 -6.28
CA GLU A 35 -0.17 -15.01 -4.85
C GLU A 35 0.45 -13.62 -4.60
N PRO A 36 -0.09 -12.83 -3.66
CA PRO A 36 0.50 -11.56 -3.29
C PRO A 36 1.84 -11.76 -2.58
N LEU A 37 2.81 -10.90 -2.88
CA LEU A 37 4.08 -10.83 -2.14
C LEU A 37 4.19 -9.47 -1.43
N PRO A 38 3.66 -9.34 -0.19
CA PRO A 38 3.65 -8.07 0.52
C PRO A 38 5.06 -7.55 0.82
N ARG A 39 5.25 -6.24 0.70
CA ARG A 39 6.51 -5.52 0.93
C ARG A 39 6.34 -4.61 2.15
N LYS A 40 6.93 -5.00 3.28
CA LYS A 40 6.82 -4.28 4.56
C LYS A 40 8.14 -3.67 5.04
N HIS A 41 9.24 -3.87 4.31
CA HIS A 41 10.57 -3.45 4.72
C HIS A 41 10.71 -1.92 4.86
N LEU A 42 9.84 -1.15 4.23
CA LEU A 42 9.79 0.30 4.35
C LEU A 42 8.76 0.82 5.36
N ASP A 43 7.97 -0.05 6.01
CA ASP A 43 6.89 0.36 6.91
C ASP A 43 7.41 1.27 8.04
N THR A 44 8.60 1.00 8.57
CA THR A 44 9.23 1.81 9.62
C THR A 44 9.56 3.23 9.16
N LYS A 45 9.77 3.43 7.85
CA LYS A 45 10.11 4.71 7.21
C LYS A 45 8.88 5.51 6.79
N PHE A 46 7.68 4.97 7.01
CA PHE A 46 6.44 5.68 6.69
C PHE A 46 6.28 6.93 7.57
N ASP A 47 5.90 8.04 6.95
CA ASP A 47 5.50 9.28 7.61
C ASP A 47 4.31 9.83 6.81
N ALA A 48 3.27 10.28 7.52
CA ALA A 48 2.05 10.81 6.91
C ALA A 48 2.35 11.99 5.97
N LYS A 49 3.38 12.79 6.26
CA LYS A 49 3.78 13.94 5.43
C LYS A 49 4.33 13.53 4.07
N ASN A 50 4.81 12.28 3.94
CA ASN A 50 5.38 11.73 2.72
C ASN A 50 4.35 10.94 1.90
N ALA A 51 3.06 11.01 2.26
CA ALA A 51 2.00 10.28 1.58
C ALA A 51 0.89 11.23 1.14
N VAL A 52 0.54 11.18 -0.15
CA VAL A 52 -0.50 12.03 -0.75
C VAL A 52 -1.60 11.14 -1.34
N VAL A 53 -2.85 11.42 -0.95
CA VAL A 53 -4.03 10.72 -1.46
C VAL A 53 -4.54 11.43 -2.72
N HIS A 54 -4.35 10.79 -3.88
CA HIS A 54 -4.84 11.29 -5.17
C HIS A 54 -6.21 10.70 -5.51
N LYS A 55 -7.18 11.59 -5.75
CA LYS A 55 -8.51 11.24 -6.25
C LYS A 55 -8.58 11.51 -7.76
N TYR A 56 -9.19 10.60 -8.50
CA TYR A 56 -9.35 10.68 -9.94
C TYR A 56 -10.85 10.74 -10.30
N SER A 57 -11.17 11.40 -11.41
CA SER A 57 -12.55 11.45 -11.94
C SER A 57 -13.04 10.11 -12.49
N ALA A 58 -12.12 9.20 -12.83
CA ALA A 58 -12.44 7.90 -13.41
C ALA A 58 -11.73 6.76 -12.67
N LEU A 59 -12.31 5.56 -12.76
CA LEU A 59 -11.75 4.34 -12.16
C LEU A 59 -10.36 4.04 -12.76
N LYS A 60 -9.36 3.90 -11.90
CA LYS A 60 -8.01 3.50 -12.29
C LYS A 60 -7.74 2.07 -11.81
N ALA A 61 -7.01 1.31 -12.62
CA ALA A 61 -6.45 0.04 -12.21
C ALA A 61 -4.95 0.20 -11.92
N TYR A 62 -4.45 -0.41 -10.84
CA TYR A 62 -3.04 -0.38 -10.48
C TYR A 62 -2.69 -1.55 -9.55
N MET A 63 -1.40 -1.86 -9.43
CA MET A 63 -0.89 -2.72 -8.38
C MET A 63 -0.53 -1.89 -7.15
N CYS A 64 -1.03 -2.26 -5.99
CA CYS A 64 -0.53 -1.71 -4.75
C CYS A 64 0.86 -2.30 -4.47
N TRP A 65 1.86 -1.45 -4.32
CA TRP A 65 3.23 -1.85 -4.04
C TRP A 65 3.36 -2.61 -2.70
N ARG A 66 2.69 -2.13 -1.64
CA ARG A 66 2.80 -2.72 -0.29
C ARG A 66 2.14 -4.10 -0.16
N CYS A 67 0.87 -4.24 -0.55
CA CYS A 67 0.18 -5.53 -0.42
C CYS A 67 0.27 -6.42 -1.66
N ASP A 68 0.85 -5.92 -2.75
CA ASP A 68 1.03 -6.64 -4.02
C ASP A 68 -0.28 -7.18 -4.63
N LYS A 69 -1.39 -6.51 -4.32
CA LYS A 69 -2.73 -6.80 -4.85
C LYS A 69 -3.14 -5.76 -5.87
N VAL A 70 -3.78 -6.21 -6.94
CA VAL A 70 -4.42 -5.33 -7.92
C VAL A 70 -5.60 -4.60 -7.29
N LYS A 71 -5.75 -3.32 -7.64
CA LYS A 71 -6.83 -2.44 -7.18
C LYS A 71 -7.51 -1.80 -8.37
N GLN A 72 -8.83 -1.66 -8.28
CA GLN A 72 -9.65 -0.88 -9.18
C GLN A 72 -10.44 0.12 -8.33
N THR A 73 -10.02 1.38 -8.36
CA THR A 73 -10.62 2.45 -7.56
C THR A 73 -10.27 3.80 -8.20
N ASN A 74 -11.01 4.84 -7.85
CA ASN A 74 -10.73 6.21 -8.20
C ASN A 74 -9.73 6.88 -7.23
N VAL A 75 -9.14 6.14 -6.30
CA VAL A 75 -8.17 6.67 -5.33
C VAL A 75 -6.85 5.90 -5.35
N LYS A 76 -5.73 6.62 -5.38
CA LYS A 76 -4.37 6.10 -5.19
C LYS A 76 -3.69 6.88 -4.09
N VAL A 77 -2.78 6.24 -3.38
CA VAL A 77 -1.89 6.95 -2.46
C VAL A 77 -0.48 6.89 -3.06
N HIS A 78 0.12 8.05 -3.29
CA HIS A 78 1.53 8.16 -3.63
C HIS A 78 2.30 8.31 -2.33
N TRP A 79 3.26 7.42 -2.12
CA TRP A 79 4.11 7.40 -0.93
C TRP A 79 5.55 7.57 -1.37
N ASP A 80 6.16 8.68 -0.96
CA ASP A 80 7.57 8.96 -1.20
C ASP A 80 8.41 8.19 -0.20
N THR A 81 9.28 7.33 -0.73
CA THR A 81 10.16 6.46 0.05
C THR A 81 11.63 6.72 -0.31
N PRO A 82 12.59 6.27 0.51
CA PRO A 82 14.00 6.28 0.13
C PRO A 82 14.31 5.53 -1.17
N GLU A 83 13.45 4.58 -1.57
CA GLU A 83 13.56 3.82 -2.83
C GLU A 83 12.71 4.44 -3.97
N GLY A 84 12.34 5.71 -3.85
CA GLY A 84 11.49 6.44 -4.78
C GLY A 84 9.99 6.31 -4.51
N MET A 85 9.18 6.95 -5.35
CA MET A 85 7.73 7.01 -5.19
C MET A 85 7.09 5.63 -5.39
N LYS A 86 6.27 5.21 -4.44
CA LYS A 86 5.49 3.96 -4.49
C LYS A 86 3.99 4.27 -4.49
N ILE A 87 3.23 3.50 -5.26
CA ILE A 87 1.77 3.60 -5.26
C ILE A 87 1.20 2.53 -4.32
N ILE A 88 0.46 2.95 -3.29
CA ILE A 88 -0.22 2.05 -2.36
C ILE A 88 -1.74 2.26 -2.35
N CYS A 89 -2.47 1.27 -1.86
CA CYS A 89 -3.92 1.37 -1.71
C CYS A 89 -4.29 2.06 -0.39
N THR A 90 -5.49 2.63 -0.34
CA THR A 90 -6.02 3.31 0.85
C THR A 90 -6.01 2.42 2.09
N SER A 91 -6.33 1.12 1.97
CA SER A 91 -6.26 0.19 3.11
C SER A 91 -4.84 0.02 3.65
N CYS A 92 -3.82 -0.01 2.78
CA CYS A 92 -2.42 -0.09 3.21
C CYS A 92 -1.97 1.22 3.86
N HIS A 93 -2.37 2.35 3.27
CA HIS A 93 -2.11 3.68 3.83
C HIS A 93 -2.70 3.82 5.23
N ASN A 94 -3.98 3.48 5.42
CA ASN A 94 -4.62 3.56 6.73
C ASN A 94 -3.97 2.62 7.74
N ASN A 95 -3.59 1.41 7.33
CA ASN A 95 -2.86 0.49 8.20
C ASN A 95 -1.51 1.07 8.65
N LEU A 96 -0.76 1.73 7.76
CA LEU A 96 0.50 2.39 8.11
C LEU A 96 0.29 3.58 9.07
N LEU A 97 -0.75 4.38 8.86
CA LEU A 97 -1.13 5.44 9.78
C LEU A 97 -1.45 4.88 11.18
N THR A 98 -2.28 3.85 11.26
CA THR A 98 -2.60 3.19 12.54
C THR A 98 -1.36 2.63 13.22
N MET A 99 -0.46 1.99 12.46
CA MET A 99 0.80 1.47 13.03
C MET A 99 1.64 2.59 13.64
N LYS A 100 1.74 3.74 12.97
CA LYS A 100 2.48 4.91 13.51
C LYS A 100 1.83 5.50 14.75
N GLU A 101 0.52 5.58 14.80
CA GLU A 101 -0.20 6.06 15.98
C GLU A 101 0.03 5.12 17.18
N VAL A 102 -0.04 3.82 16.96
CA VAL A 102 0.24 2.82 18.01
C VAL A 102 1.70 2.91 18.49
N GLU A 103 2.67 3.11 17.58
CA GLU A 103 4.08 3.34 17.95
C GLU A 103 4.25 4.59 18.83
N LYS A 104 3.54 5.67 18.52
CA LYS A 104 3.57 6.92 19.30
C LYS A 104 2.99 6.72 20.70
N VAL A 105 1.78 6.16 20.81
CA VAL A 105 1.12 5.90 22.10
C VAL A 105 1.95 4.97 22.99
N ARG A 106 2.61 3.96 22.41
CA ARG A 106 3.51 3.06 23.17
C ARG A 106 4.70 3.81 23.78
N LYS A 107 5.31 4.74 23.05
CA LYS A 107 6.43 5.56 23.55
C LYS A 107 5.97 6.50 24.66
N GLU A 108 4.83 7.16 24.48
CA GLU A 108 4.23 8.05 25.49
C GLU A 108 3.92 7.27 26.77
N ASN A 109 3.30 6.09 26.66
CA ASN A 109 3.00 5.24 27.82
C ASN A 109 4.26 4.75 28.53
N SER A 110 5.32 4.39 27.80
CA SER A 110 6.60 4.00 28.42
C SER A 110 7.18 5.16 29.23
N THR A 111 7.19 6.36 28.65
CA THR A 111 7.71 7.58 29.28
C THR A 111 6.89 7.92 30.53
N ASN A 112 5.56 7.89 30.45
CA ASN A 112 4.69 8.17 31.59
C ASN A 112 4.89 7.16 32.74
N ASN A 113 5.05 5.87 32.42
CA ASN A 113 5.33 4.84 33.42
C ASN A 113 6.68 5.03 34.12
N GLU A 114 7.71 5.49 33.40
CA GLU A 114 9.00 5.85 33.99
C GLU A 114 8.89 7.05 34.94
N ILE A 115 8.16 8.09 34.54
CA ILE A 115 7.88 9.26 35.38
C ILE A 115 7.15 8.84 36.66
N LEU A 116 6.09 8.03 36.55
CA LEU A 116 5.33 7.52 37.71
C LEU A 116 6.21 6.69 38.66
N LYS A 117 7.08 5.84 38.13
CA LYS A 117 8.03 5.06 38.96
C LYS A 117 9.00 5.96 39.71
N ASN A 118 9.42 7.08 39.13
CA ASN A 118 10.32 8.03 39.77
C ASN A 118 9.60 8.86 40.84
N LEU A 119 8.34 9.24 40.62
CA LEU A 119 7.52 9.94 41.61
C LEU A 119 7.22 9.06 42.84
N ASN A 120 6.96 7.76 42.65
CA ASN A 120 6.68 6.83 43.75
C ASN A 120 7.92 6.43 44.57
N LYS A 121 9.13 6.87 44.17
CA LYS A 121 10.39 6.62 44.89
C LYS A 121 10.81 7.80 45.78
N ILE A 122 10.06 8.90 45.75
CA ILE A 122 10.20 10.08 46.62
C ILE A 122 9.21 9.92 47.77
#